data_AF-A0A8T6M101-F1
#
_entry.id   AF-A0A8T6M101-F1
#
_cell.length_a   1.000
_cell.length_b   1.000
_cell.length_c   1.000
_cell.angle_alpha   90.00
_cell.angle_beta   90.00
_cell.angle_gamma   90.00
#
_symmetry.space_group_name_H-M   'P 1'
#
loop_
_entity.id
_entity.type
_entity.pdbx_description
1 polymer ?
#
loop_
_entity_poly.entity_id
_entity_poly.type
_entity_poly.pdbx_seq_one_letter_code
_entity_poly.pdbx_strand_id
1 'polypeptide(L)'
;LEVSWVYPSGEVTWKEVEPERGIYNWNKLDQEVAKVQVKGKKIWIQVLTDNPDAEVIPQWAIDSGMHQIGEKMDKPVQWDPLYLEYLEGLIK
;
A
#
# COMPACT_ATOMS: atom_id res chain seq x y z
N LEU A 1 0.02 2.11 -30.72
CA LEU A 1 1.31 2.33 -30.05
C LEU A 1 1.07 2.03 -28.58
N GLU A 2 1.44 0.83 -28.15
CA GLU A 2 1.29 0.38 -26.77
C GLU A 2 2.58 0.80 -26.04
N VAL A 3 2.48 1.82 -25.18
CA VAL A 3 3.62 2.28 -24.38
C VAL A 3 3.66 1.41 -23.13
N SER A 4 4.47 0.35 -23.15
CA SER A 4 4.78 -0.39 -21.92
C SER A 4 5.91 0.33 -21.19
N TRP A 5 5.59 1.04 -20.11
CA TRP A 5 6.59 1.54 -19.19
C TRP A 5 7.14 0.36 -18.39
N VAL A 6 8.20 -0.28 -18.89
CA VAL A 6 8.83 -1.44 -18.22
C VAL A 6 9.83 -0.94 -17.18
N TYR A 7 9.38 -0.15 -16.22
CA TYR A 7 10.12 -0.02 -14.98
C TYR A 7 9.89 -1.30 -14.18
N PRO A 8 10.94 -1.88 -13.57
CA PRO A 8 10.69 -2.77 -12.44
C PRO A 8 9.76 -2.04 -11.46
N SER A 9 8.69 -2.70 -11.03
CA SER A 9 7.77 -2.18 -10.03
C SER A 9 7.83 -3.04 -8.76
N GLY A 10 7.82 -2.38 -7.62
CA GLY A 10 7.59 -3.00 -6.32
C GLY A 10 6.25 -2.52 -5.78
N GLU A 11 5.29 -3.44 -5.66
CA GLU A 11 3.97 -3.16 -5.11
C GLU A 11 3.76 -3.92 -3.80
N VAL A 12 3.28 -3.20 -2.81
CA VAL A 12 2.85 -3.73 -1.52
C VAL A 12 1.51 -3.13 -1.14
N THR A 13 0.68 -3.87 -0.43
CA THR A 13 -0.57 -3.30 0.10
C THR A 13 -0.33 -2.63 1.45
N TRP A 14 -1.23 -1.72 1.86
CA TRP A 14 -1.19 -1.14 3.20
C TRP A 14 -1.23 -2.22 4.28
N LYS A 15 -2.07 -3.24 4.13
CA LYS A 15 -2.10 -4.45 4.99
C LYS A 15 -0.75 -5.16 5.11
N GLU A 16 0.02 -5.27 4.02
CA GLU A 16 1.36 -5.89 4.06
C GLU A 16 2.40 -4.98 4.75
N VAL A 17 2.30 -3.67 4.53
CA VAL A 17 3.22 -2.66 5.05
C VAL A 17 3.00 -2.42 6.53
N GLU A 18 1.77 -2.38 7.00
CA GLU A 18 1.41 -2.08 8.39
C GLU A 18 0.47 -3.17 8.92
N PRO A 19 0.99 -4.39 9.17
CA PRO A 19 0.17 -5.52 9.62
C PRO A 19 -0.46 -5.29 11.02
N GLU A 20 0.20 -4.48 11.85
CA GLU A 20 -0.29 -4.00 13.14
C GLU A 20 -0.13 -2.48 13.20
N ARG A 21 -1.04 -1.77 13.89
CA ARG A 21 -1.02 -0.30 13.95
C ARG A 21 0.33 0.22 14.45
N GLY A 22 1.00 1.02 13.63
CA GLY A 22 2.31 1.62 13.90
C GLY A 22 3.51 0.67 13.76
N ILE A 23 3.30 -0.59 13.39
CA ILE A 23 4.38 -1.57 13.14
C ILE A 23 4.54 -1.74 11.63
N TYR A 24 5.64 -1.22 11.09
CA TYR A 24 5.89 -1.21 9.65
C TYR A 24 6.86 -2.32 9.19
N ASN A 25 6.52 -2.98 8.09
CA ASN A 25 7.32 -4.00 7.42
C ASN A 25 7.59 -3.62 5.96
N TRP A 26 8.76 -3.01 5.73
CA TRP A 26 9.19 -2.55 4.40
C TRP A 26 10.04 -3.57 3.63
N ASN A 27 10.28 -4.75 4.21
CA ASN A 27 11.23 -5.74 3.68
C ASN A 27 11.00 -6.11 2.22
N LYS A 28 9.73 -6.23 1.79
CA LYS A 28 9.39 -6.57 0.41
C LYS A 28 9.82 -5.47 -0.57
N LEU A 29 9.62 -4.20 -0.23
CA LEU A 29 10.11 -3.08 -1.04
C LEU A 29 11.64 -2.97 -1.00
N ASP A 30 12.26 -3.16 0.17
CA ASP A 30 13.73 -3.15 0.30
C ASP A 30 14.39 -4.20 -0.59
N GLN A 31 13.80 -5.40 -0.67
CA GLN A 31 14.27 -6.46 -1.56
C GLN A 31 14.18 -6.07 -3.04
N GLU A 32 13.08 -5.44 -3.47
CA GLU A 32 12.95 -4.98 -4.86
C GLU A 32 13.93 -3.86 -5.19
N VAL A 33 14.15 -2.92 -4.28
CA VAL A 33 15.17 -1.88 -4.40
C VAL A 33 16.56 -2.51 -4.52
N ALA A 34 16.91 -3.46 -3.64
CA ALA A 34 18.21 -4.13 -3.67
C ALA A 34 18.46 -4.85 -5.01
N LYS A 35 17.45 -5.53 -5.57
CA LYS A 35 17.55 -6.24 -6.86
C LYS A 35 17.88 -5.31 -8.04
N VAL A 36 17.37 -4.08 -8.04
CA VAL A 36 17.62 -3.10 -9.11
C VAL A 36 18.88 -2.27 -8.87
N GLN A 37 19.20 -2.00 -7.60
CA GLN A 37 20.34 -1.17 -7.21
C GLN A 37 21.65 -1.82 -7.63
N VAL A 38 21.79 -3.13 -7.44
CA VAL A 38 22.97 -3.90 -7.90
C VAL A 38 23.17 -3.84 -9.43
N LYS A 39 22.15 -3.42 -10.18
CA LYS A 39 22.18 -3.28 -11.65
C LYS A 39 22.27 -1.82 -12.10
N GLY A 40 22.38 -0.86 -11.17
CA GLY A 40 22.40 0.58 -11.47
C GLY A 40 21.12 1.10 -12.11
N LYS A 41 19.97 0.44 -11.89
CA LYS A 41 18.67 0.80 -12.48
C LYS A 41 17.81 1.60 -11.51
N LYS A 42 16.84 2.34 -12.06
CA LYS A 42 15.74 2.98 -11.30
C LYS A 42 14.56 2.03 -11.20
N ILE A 43 13.78 2.15 -10.12
CA ILE A 43 12.58 1.36 -9.81
C ILE A 43 11.43 2.30 -9.48
N TRP A 44 10.22 1.89 -9.85
CA TRP A 44 8.98 2.49 -9.38
C TRP A 44 8.48 1.69 -8.16
N ILE A 45 8.12 2.37 -7.07
CA ILE A 45 7.55 1.71 -5.87
C ILE A 45 6.18 2.29 -5.57
N GLN A 46 5.29 1.45 -5.05
CA GLN A 46 3.94 1.86 -4.70
C GLN A 46 3.43 1.11 -3.46
N VAL A 47 2.79 1.85 -2.57
CA VAL A 47 1.95 1.30 -1.50
C VAL A 47 0.50 1.45 -1.93
N LEU A 48 -0.22 0.33 -2.01
CA LEU A 48 -1.61 0.29 -2.43
C LEU A 48 -2.50 0.47 -1.19
N THR A 49 -3.15 1.63 -1.11
CA THR A 49 -4.14 1.98 -0.06
C THR A 49 -5.59 1.84 -0.55
N ASP A 50 -5.78 1.68 -1.85
CA ASP A 50 -7.02 1.28 -2.54
C ASP A 50 -6.60 0.40 -3.74
N ASN A 51 -7.21 -0.77 -3.90
CA ASN A 51 -7.03 -1.62 -5.08
C ASN A 51 -8.27 -2.51 -5.29
N PRO A 52 -8.91 -2.50 -6.48
CA PRO A 52 -10.07 -3.34 -6.75
C PRO A 52 -9.80 -4.86 -6.75
N ASP A 53 -8.54 -5.27 -6.92
CA ASP A 53 -8.12 -6.66 -7.11
C ASP A 53 -7.39 -7.26 -5.89
N ALA A 54 -7.24 -6.50 -4.79
CA ALA A 54 -6.50 -6.93 -3.61
C ALA A 54 -7.11 -6.43 -2.29
N GLU A 55 -6.99 -7.24 -1.23
CA GLU A 55 -7.26 -6.78 0.13
C GLU A 55 -6.16 -5.82 0.58
N VAL A 56 -6.48 -4.53 0.59
CA VAL A 56 -5.52 -3.48 0.93
C VAL A 56 -5.62 -3.01 2.37
N ILE A 57 -6.79 -3.10 2.99
CA ILE A 57 -7.05 -2.51 4.31
C ILE A 57 -6.53 -3.45 5.41
N PRO A 58 -5.67 -2.98 6.34
CA PRO A 58 -5.31 -3.75 7.52
C PRO A 58 -6.52 -4.00 8.43
N GLN A 59 -6.59 -5.20 9.03
CA GLN A 59 -7.70 -5.56 9.91
C GLN A 59 -7.82 -4.62 11.12
N TRP A 60 -6.69 -4.16 11.68
CA TRP A 60 -6.70 -3.25 12.82
C TRP A 60 -7.38 -1.90 12.52
N ALA A 61 -7.36 -1.44 11.26
CA ALA A 61 -8.01 -0.20 10.85
C ALA A 61 -9.54 -0.40 10.81
N ILE A 62 -9.98 -1.56 10.30
CA ILE A 62 -11.38 -1.98 10.30
C ILE A 62 -11.90 -2.09 11.75
N ASP A 63 -11.14 -2.78 12.61
CA ASP A 63 -11.50 -3.01 14.01
C ASP A 63 -11.55 -1.70 14.82
N SER A 64 -10.84 -0.66 14.37
CA SER A 64 -10.88 0.70 14.96
C SER A 64 -12.14 1.49 14.57
N GLY A 65 -13.00 0.94 13.71
CA GLY A 65 -14.22 1.60 13.23
C GLY A 65 -14.03 2.48 11.99
N MET A 66 -12.92 2.33 11.25
CA MET A 66 -12.72 3.02 9.98
C MET A 66 -13.80 2.59 8.97
N HIS A 67 -14.46 3.56 8.34
CA HIS A 67 -15.53 3.23 7.40
C HIS A 67 -15.00 2.66 6.08
N GLN A 68 -15.72 1.67 5.56
CA GLN A 68 -15.46 1.01 4.29
C GLN A 68 -16.62 1.25 3.32
N ILE A 69 -16.34 1.15 2.03
CA ILE A 69 -17.30 1.31 0.94
C ILE A 69 -17.06 0.25 -0.13
N GLY A 70 -18.06 0.05 -1.00
CA GLY A 70 -18.04 -0.95 -2.06
C GLY A 70 -18.93 -2.15 -1.72
N GLU A 71 -19.28 -2.95 -2.72
CA GLU A 71 -20.17 -4.11 -2.55
C GLU A 71 -19.63 -5.13 -1.54
N LYS A 72 -18.29 -5.23 -1.44
CA LYS A 72 -17.59 -6.13 -0.53
C LYS A 72 -17.06 -5.46 0.73
N MET A 73 -17.32 -4.16 0.90
CA MET A 73 -16.75 -3.34 1.98
C MET A 73 -15.21 -3.45 2.02
N ASP A 74 -14.57 -3.48 0.86
CA ASP A 74 -13.13 -3.74 0.70
C ASP A 74 -12.30 -2.48 0.43
N LYS A 75 -12.95 -1.31 0.31
CA LYS A 75 -12.30 -0.03 0.02
C LYS A 75 -12.47 0.93 1.18
N PRO A 76 -11.43 1.68 1.56
CA PRO A 76 -11.59 2.72 2.56
C PRO A 76 -12.43 3.87 2.00
N VAL A 77 -13.25 4.47 2.85
CA VAL A 77 -13.88 5.75 2.51
C VAL A 77 -12.78 6.82 2.51
N GLN A 78 -12.46 7.37 1.34
CA GLN A 78 -11.30 8.25 1.13
C GLN A 78 -11.36 9.58 1.92
N TRP A 79 -12.53 9.97 2.42
CA TRP A 79 -12.74 11.16 3.26
C TRP A 79 -13.04 10.82 4.73
N ASP A 80 -12.86 9.56 5.13
CA ASP A 80 -12.99 9.16 6.53
C ASP A 80 -11.83 9.75 7.36
N PRO A 81 -12.10 10.34 8.54
CA PRO A 81 -11.07 10.97 9.34
C PRO A 81 -10.02 9.97 9.86
N LEU A 82 -10.39 8.73 10.20
CA LEU A 82 -9.45 7.68 10.59
C LEU A 82 -8.62 7.24 9.40
N TYR A 83 -9.23 7.11 8.20
CA TYR A 83 -8.46 6.81 6.98
C TYR A 83 -7.39 7.87 6.72
N LEU A 84 -7.75 9.16 6.80
CA LEU A 84 -6.81 10.27 6.59
C LEU A 84 -5.71 10.32 7.66
N GLU A 85 -6.05 10.08 8.94
CA GLU A 85 -5.07 9.98 10.03
C GLU A 85 -4.06 8.86 9.78
N TYR A 86 -4.55 7.67 9.41
CA TYR A 86 -3.68 6.51 9.19
C TYR A 86 -2.85 6.64 7.92
N LEU A 87 -3.42 7.23 6.87
CA LEU A 87 -2.69 7.55 5.64
C LEU A 87 -1.56 8.55 5.90
N GLU A 88 -1.77 9.52 6.79
CA GLU A 88 -0.72 10.44 7.22
C GLU A 88 0.46 9.71 7.89
N GLY A 89 0.17 8.68 8.69
CA GLY A 89 1.17 7.81 9.31
C GLY A 89 2.00 6.99 8.31
N LEU A 90 1.43 6.61 7.16
CA LEU A 90 2.16 5.91 6.09
C LEU A 90 3.14 6.81 5.32
N ILE A 91 2.87 8.12 5.26
CA ILE A 91 3.60 9.06 4.40
C ILE A 91 4.71 9.79 5.16
N LYS A 92 4.59 9.94 6.49
CA LYS A 92 5.52 10.70 7.33
C LYS A 92 6.58 9.81 7.97
#